data_AF-A0A1I8BAH8-F1
#
_entry.id   AF-A0A1I8BAH8-F1
#
_cell.length_a   1.000
_cell.length_b   1.000
_cell.length_c   1.000
_cell.angle_alpha   90.00
_cell.angle_beta   90.00
_cell.angle_gamma   90.00
#
_symmetry.space_group_name_H-M   'P 1'
#
loop_
_entity.id
_entity.type
_entity.pdbx_description
1 polymer ?
#
loop_
_entity_poly.entity_id
_entity_poly.type
_entity_poly.pdbx_seq_one_letter_code
_entity_poly.pdbx_strand_id
1 'polypeptide(L)'
;MVRRFFGAVTNAPQLVARGRIHTTAGEEREFKRLITEHSCSGVGAYDFDTDFLIYGKEEGDYPEDKNLTIINVPMNEGRLDHTRMPRNIKDKYFVGIYAEIFTNKKVKIGNESYGIHEWLTLRNQQQPYVIGIAEFNMMAASFAVFDTLGIKNTFDVSSSIFYPKYLQFLGIDVTKYQVPGFDFAEPGDWEEGPEIWQEGANRNELNKEYHRDKNKEEERDLNQESNRYYEELRLNTDNTIDVKPDFISLFRGVKYHFINQHPYGIFNDFPYHGKIVYMGGIHVEERNILTNEEKTQSIDKKEKKSECIVLVTFGTIGNLSGTLNAIQVKSMFDQFKLYKNCIFKVRLAENLLPDNYSKNIHITSGFLPQQEAMYAGVPLICIPFSNDQFYNSSIVEHLGIGIYVKILGTGVRKEVQYGNNEFEHSEYMKYKNNKFNDDFIRAFNEIFGNE
;
A
#
# COMPACT_ATOMS: atom_id res chain seq x y z
N MET A 1 -16.26 23.24 -13.47
CA MET A 1 -16.04 21.91 -14.08
C MET A 1 -15.88 20.93 -12.95
N VAL A 2 -16.90 20.12 -12.67
CA VAL A 2 -16.83 19.12 -11.59
C VAL A 2 -16.18 17.87 -12.17
N ARG A 3 -15.02 17.50 -11.63
CA ARG A 3 -14.31 16.26 -11.99
C ARG A 3 -14.68 15.20 -10.96
N ARG A 4 -14.97 13.97 -11.39
CA ARG A 4 -15.50 12.86 -10.57
C ARG A 4 -14.73 11.57 -10.88
N PHE A 5 -14.49 10.70 -9.90
CA PHE A 5 -13.59 9.55 -10.04
C PHE A 5 -14.21 8.26 -9.46
N PHE A 6 -13.94 7.15 -10.13
CA PHE A 6 -14.38 5.80 -9.82
C PHE A 6 -13.19 4.87 -9.88
N GLY A 7 -13.03 4.03 -8.85
CA GLY A 7 -12.02 2.99 -8.95
C GLY A 7 -11.82 2.14 -7.71
N ALA A 8 -11.05 1.06 -7.90
CA ALA A 8 -10.47 0.36 -6.76
C ALA A 8 -9.44 1.28 -6.11
N VAL A 9 -9.62 1.57 -4.82
CA VAL A 9 -8.65 2.34 -4.03
C VAL A 9 -7.60 1.36 -3.54
N THR A 10 -6.54 1.20 -4.34
CA THR A 10 -5.39 0.34 -3.99
C THR A 10 -4.41 1.03 -3.03
N ASN A 11 -4.68 2.29 -2.64
CA ASN A 11 -3.86 3.09 -1.74
C ASN A 11 -4.78 3.99 -0.91
N ALA A 12 -4.67 4.01 0.42
CA ALA A 12 -5.52 4.82 1.29
C ALA A 12 -5.62 6.31 0.96
N PRO A 13 -6.62 7.01 1.51
CA PRO A 13 -6.73 8.44 1.38
C PRO A 13 -5.52 9.19 1.92
N GLN A 14 -4.78 9.77 0.98
CA GLN A 14 -3.66 10.64 1.21
C GLN A 14 -4.16 12.09 0.99
N LEU A 15 -4.30 12.87 2.06
CA LEU A 15 -4.64 14.31 2.03
C LEU A 15 -3.36 15.14 2.32
N VAL A 16 -3.40 16.47 2.46
CA VAL A 16 -2.22 17.29 2.83
C VAL A 16 -2.43 18.02 4.15
N ALA A 17 -1.46 17.90 5.06
CA ALA A 17 -1.27 18.78 6.20
C ALA A 17 0.21 18.89 6.54
N ARG A 18 0.66 20.14 6.78
CA ARG A 18 2.04 20.45 7.19
C ARG A 18 2.24 20.06 8.66
N GLY A 19 2.77 18.86 8.91
CA GLY A 19 3.34 18.49 10.21
C GLY A 19 4.76 19.05 10.34
N ARG A 20 5.06 19.77 11.44
CA ARG A 20 6.44 20.13 11.80
C ARG A 20 7.08 18.96 12.54
N ILE A 21 8.10 18.36 11.93
CA ILE A 21 9.06 17.52 12.63
C ILE A 21 10.14 18.47 13.19
N HIS A 22 10.53 18.29 14.45
CA HIS A 22 11.68 19.03 15.01
C HIS A 22 12.99 18.41 14.48
N THR A 23 13.31 18.70 13.23
CA THR A 23 14.63 18.51 12.61
C THR A 23 15.04 19.83 11.94
N THR A 24 16.32 20.01 11.64
CA THR A 24 16.72 21.21 10.87
C THR A 24 16.08 21.14 9.48
N ALA A 25 15.70 22.30 8.92
CA ALA A 25 14.98 22.35 7.64
C ALA A 25 15.72 21.70 6.45
N GLY A 26 17.05 21.49 6.57
CA GLY A 26 17.87 20.76 5.61
C GLY A 26 17.75 19.24 5.74
N GLU A 27 17.78 18.70 6.96
CA GLU A 27 17.65 17.26 7.24
C GLU A 27 16.28 16.71 6.85
N GLU A 28 15.21 17.48 7.11
CA GLU A 28 13.85 17.12 6.69
C GLU A 28 13.71 17.00 5.17
N ARG A 29 14.35 17.91 4.42
CA ARG A 29 14.26 17.96 2.96
C ARG A 29 15.02 16.81 2.30
N GLU A 30 16.20 16.48 2.81
CA GLU A 30 17.02 15.40 2.28
C GLU A 30 16.46 14.01 2.63
N PHE A 31 15.94 13.85 3.85
CA PHE A 31 15.23 12.64 4.25
C PHE A 31 13.97 12.41 3.41
N LYS A 32 13.17 13.47 3.18
CA LYS A 32 12.03 13.42 2.26
C LYS A 32 12.45 13.05 0.84
N ARG A 33 13.53 13.63 0.30
CA ARG A 33 14.05 13.29 -1.05
C ARG A 33 14.43 11.82 -1.16
N LEU A 34 15.16 11.28 -0.18
CA LEU A 34 15.61 9.89 -0.17
C LEU A 34 14.44 8.90 -0.09
N ILE A 35 13.40 9.20 0.71
CA ILE A 35 12.20 8.35 0.76
C ILE A 35 11.40 8.45 -0.56
N THR A 36 11.26 9.66 -1.10
CA THR A 36 10.46 9.94 -2.31
C THR A 36 11.01 9.27 -3.56
N GLU A 37 12.32 9.35 -3.78
CA GLU A 37 12.97 8.73 -4.96
C GLU A 37 12.86 7.19 -4.99
N HIS A 38 12.49 6.55 -3.86
CA HIS A 38 12.63 5.10 -3.69
C HIS A 38 11.35 4.38 -3.24
N SER A 39 10.30 5.10 -2.82
CA SER A 39 8.95 4.56 -2.76
C SER A 39 8.39 4.40 -4.18
N CYS A 40 8.76 3.35 -4.91
CA CYS A 40 8.26 3.08 -6.26
C CYS A 40 7.07 2.11 -6.24
N SER A 41 5.88 2.56 -5.84
CA SER A 41 4.65 1.79 -6.07
C SER A 41 4.19 1.99 -7.51
N GLY A 42 4.62 1.13 -8.44
CA GLY A 42 3.91 1.03 -9.71
C GLY A 42 4.68 0.54 -10.94
N VAL A 43 5.32 -0.64 -10.90
CA VAL A 43 5.47 -1.47 -12.11
C VAL A 43 5.53 -2.98 -11.74
N GLY A 44 4.36 -3.63 -11.70
CA GLY A 44 4.17 -5.06 -11.97
C GLY A 44 4.90 -6.12 -11.12
N ALA A 45 4.25 -6.59 -10.05
CA ALA A 45 4.25 -7.96 -9.48
C ALA A 45 5.59 -8.66 -9.15
N TYR A 46 6.72 -7.98 -9.27
CA TYR A 46 7.96 -8.33 -8.58
C TYR A 46 8.37 -7.07 -7.83
N ASP A 47 7.78 -6.89 -6.66
CA ASP A 47 8.14 -5.81 -5.75
C ASP A 47 9.60 -6.01 -5.35
N PHE A 48 10.49 -5.18 -5.89
CA PHE A 48 11.80 -4.98 -5.30
C PHE A 48 11.59 -4.02 -4.12
N ASP A 49 11.04 -4.54 -3.03
CA ASP A 49 11.06 -3.82 -1.75
C ASP A 49 12.50 -3.44 -1.46
N THR A 50 12.72 -2.17 -1.13
CA THR A 50 14.08 -1.61 -1.09
C THR A 50 14.50 -1.35 0.33
N ASP A 51 15.47 -2.13 0.80
CA ASP A 51 16.16 -1.81 2.05
C ASP A 51 17.40 -0.97 1.80
N PHE A 52 17.73 -0.13 2.77
CA PHE A 52 18.88 0.75 2.70
C PHE A 52 19.76 0.59 3.93
N LEU A 53 21.04 0.38 3.66
CA LEU A 53 22.11 0.52 4.64
C LEU A 53 22.82 1.84 4.35
N ILE A 54 22.95 2.69 5.37
CA ILE A 54 23.48 4.04 5.22
C ILE A 54 24.66 4.26 6.17
N TYR A 55 25.75 4.85 5.64
CA TYR A 55 26.89 5.30 6.41
C TYR A 55 26.83 6.79 6.73
N GLY A 56 27.43 7.19 7.85
CA GLY A 56 27.90 8.56 8.05
C GLY A 56 29.24 8.76 7.31
N LYS A 57 29.49 9.97 6.80
CA LYS A 57 30.86 10.39 6.45
C LYS A 57 31.66 10.65 7.73
N GLU A 58 33.00 10.59 7.61
CA GLU A 58 33.94 10.83 8.72
C GLU A 58 33.70 12.18 9.42
N GLU A 59 34.05 12.26 10.71
CA GLU A 59 33.94 13.49 11.52
C GLU A 59 34.79 14.62 10.90
N GLY A 60 34.13 15.69 10.44
CA GLY A 60 34.80 16.89 9.93
C GLY A 60 34.01 17.72 8.94
N ASP A 61 33.02 17.13 8.25
CA ASP A 61 32.19 17.85 7.28
C ASP A 61 30.85 18.30 7.89
N TYR A 62 30.66 19.61 7.97
CA TYR A 62 29.42 20.26 8.41
C TYR A 62 28.23 19.94 7.47
N PRO A 63 26.98 20.08 7.95
CA PRO A 63 25.79 19.59 7.27
C PRO A 63 25.33 20.54 6.17
N GLU A 64 26.01 20.54 5.03
CA GLU A 64 25.48 21.14 3.80
C GLU A 64 25.53 20.12 2.65
N ASP A 65 24.35 19.60 2.33
CA ASP A 65 23.88 19.07 1.04
C ASP A 65 24.44 17.77 0.42
N LYS A 66 25.33 16.97 1.04
CA LYS A 66 25.82 15.69 0.41
C LYS A 66 26.13 14.54 1.38
N ASN A 67 25.24 14.24 2.32
CA ASN A 67 25.63 13.53 3.55
C ASN A 67 25.30 12.04 3.66
N LEU A 68 24.70 11.40 2.64
CA LEU A 68 24.36 9.97 2.71
C LEU A 68 24.79 9.26 1.42
N THR A 69 25.56 8.19 1.56
CA THR A 69 25.94 7.31 0.43
C THR A 69 25.12 6.03 0.53
N ILE A 70 24.27 5.78 -0.46
CA ILE A 70 23.54 4.51 -0.60
C ILE A 70 24.52 3.45 -1.10
N ILE A 71 24.48 2.26 -0.48
CA ILE A 71 25.35 1.16 -0.87
C ILE A 71 24.75 0.41 -2.05
N ASN A 72 25.48 0.43 -3.16
CA ASN A 72 25.24 -0.49 -4.25
C ASN A 72 25.80 -1.87 -3.85
N VAL A 73 24.93 -2.78 -3.40
CA VAL A 73 25.34 -4.16 -3.14
C VAL A 73 25.56 -4.87 -4.47
N PRO A 74 26.65 -5.65 -4.67
CA PRO A 74 26.85 -6.36 -5.92
C PRO A 74 25.74 -7.39 -6.14
N MET A 75 24.95 -7.20 -7.20
CA MET A 75 23.83 -8.08 -7.55
C MET A 75 24.18 -8.99 -8.73
N ASN A 76 23.51 -10.13 -8.82
CA ASN A 76 23.49 -10.93 -10.04
C ASN A 76 22.46 -10.33 -11.01
N GLU A 77 22.94 -9.61 -12.03
CA GLU A 77 22.09 -8.95 -13.05
C GLU A 77 21.15 -9.88 -13.80
N GLY A 78 21.43 -11.19 -13.83
CA GLY A 78 20.58 -12.20 -14.50
C GLY A 78 19.22 -12.45 -13.83
N ARG A 79 18.98 -11.89 -12.64
CA ARG A 79 17.68 -11.94 -11.94
C ARG A 79 16.87 -10.66 -12.06
N LEU A 80 17.44 -9.59 -12.59
CA LEU A 80 16.72 -8.34 -12.81
C LEU A 80 15.88 -8.47 -14.08
N ASP A 81 14.57 -8.27 -13.99
CA ASP A 81 13.74 -8.09 -15.19
C ASP A 81 14.01 -6.70 -15.77
N HIS A 82 15.05 -6.63 -16.61
CA HIS A 82 15.49 -5.41 -17.28
C HIS A 82 14.42 -4.75 -18.16
N THR A 83 13.32 -5.45 -18.45
CA THR A 83 12.21 -4.91 -19.25
C THR A 83 11.26 -4.04 -18.44
N ARG A 84 11.28 -4.14 -17.11
CA ARG A 84 10.35 -3.46 -16.19
C ARG A 84 10.99 -2.36 -15.34
N MET A 85 12.32 -2.28 -15.30
CA MET A 85 13.01 -1.23 -14.54
C MET A 85 13.09 0.10 -15.33
N PRO A 86 12.72 1.24 -14.71
CA PRO A 86 12.95 2.57 -15.28
C PRO A 86 14.44 2.77 -15.64
N ARG A 87 14.73 3.33 -16.82
CA ARG A 87 16.12 3.50 -17.33
C ARG A 87 17.04 4.29 -16.39
N ASN A 88 16.46 5.10 -15.50
CA ASN A 88 17.16 6.03 -14.62
C ASN A 88 17.63 5.36 -13.31
N ILE A 89 17.26 4.09 -13.10
CA ILE A 89 17.51 3.34 -11.87
C ILE A 89 18.71 2.37 -12.02
N LYS A 90 19.23 2.21 -13.24
CA LYS A 90 20.30 1.25 -13.57
C LYS A 90 21.61 1.43 -12.78
N ASP A 91 21.85 2.63 -12.23
CA ASP A 91 23.08 2.96 -11.48
C ASP A 91 22.91 2.85 -9.96
N LYS A 92 21.70 2.50 -9.47
CA LYS A 92 21.36 2.31 -8.06
C LYS A 92 20.97 0.83 -7.88
N TYR A 93 21.71 0.07 -7.08
CA TYR A 93 21.44 -1.35 -6.86
C TYR A 93 20.59 -1.55 -5.59
N PHE A 94 19.49 -2.28 -5.72
CA PHE A 94 18.44 -2.45 -4.71
C PHE A 94 18.73 -3.67 -3.84
N VAL A 95 18.61 -3.54 -2.53
CA VAL A 95 18.78 -4.63 -1.57
C VAL A 95 17.48 -5.43 -1.52
N GLY A 96 17.15 -6.13 -2.61
CA GLY A 96 16.22 -7.27 -2.58
C GLY A 96 16.95 -8.59 -2.30
N ILE A 97 17.99 -8.53 -1.46
CA ILE A 97 19.09 -9.54 -1.39
C ILE A 97 18.97 -10.49 -0.21
N TYR A 98 17.78 -10.65 0.34
CA TYR A 98 17.55 -11.51 1.50
C TYR A 98 18.05 -12.92 1.29
N ALA A 99 17.60 -13.60 0.24
CA ALA A 99 18.07 -14.95 -0.05
C ALA A 99 19.61 -15.01 -0.14
N GLU A 100 20.24 -14.03 -0.77
CA GLU A 100 21.69 -13.93 -0.87
C GLU A 100 22.38 -13.67 0.49
N ILE A 101 21.85 -12.77 1.32
CA ILE A 101 22.37 -12.50 2.67
C ILE A 101 22.21 -13.74 3.55
N PHE A 102 21.05 -14.39 3.51
CA PHE A 102 20.69 -15.50 4.39
C PHE A 102 21.52 -16.73 4.07
N THR A 103 21.76 -16.96 2.77
CA THR A 103 22.63 -18.03 2.28
C THR A 103 24.12 -17.64 2.29
N ASN A 104 24.45 -16.42 2.75
CA ASN A 104 25.78 -15.83 2.71
C ASN A 104 26.46 -16.02 1.34
N LYS A 105 25.70 -15.83 0.27
CA LYS A 105 26.12 -16.12 -1.11
C LYS A 105 27.42 -15.37 -1.45
N LYS A 106 28.30 -16.05 -2.16
CA LYS A 106 29.57 -15.45 -2.59
C LYS A 106 29.34 -14.34 -3.62
N VAL A 107 29.89 -13.16 -3.34
CA VAL A 107 29.92 -11.98 -4.20
C VAL A 107 31.37 -11.60 -4.51
N LYS A 108 31.63 -11.10 -5.72
CA LYS A 108 32.97 -10.64 -6.12
C LYS A 108 33.11 -9.14 -5.86
N ILE A 109 34.16 -8.75 -5.17
CA ILE A 109 34.53 -7.36 -4.90
C ILE A 109 35.98 -7.18 -5.34
N GLY A 110 36.20 -6.46 -6.45
CA GLY A 110 37.51 -6.44 -7.09
C GLY A 110 37.95 -7.84 -7.53
N ASN A 111 39.10 -8.29 -7.03
CA ASN A 111 39.65 -9.63 -7.33
C ASN A 111 39.31 -10.68 -6.27
N GLU A 112 38.60 -10.30 -5.22
CA GLU A 112 38.33 -11.16 -4.07
C GLU A 112 36.86 -11.59 -4.03
N SER A 113 36.60 -12.69 -3.34
CA SER A 113 35.28 -13.33 -3.27
C SER A 113 34.88 -13.50 -1.81
N TYR A 114 33.84 -12.80 -1.40
CA TYR A 114 33.36 -12.75 -0.02
C TYR A 114 31.98 -13.36 0.10
N GLY A 115 31.63 -13.96 1.24
CA GLY A 115 30.22 -14.13 1.56
C GLY A 115 29.58 -12.74 1.68
N ILE A 116 28.37 -12.52 1.17
CA ILE A 116 27.80 -11.16 1.19
C ILE A 116 27.61 -10.65 2.63
N HIS A 117 27.22 -11.51 3.59
CA HIS A 117 27.09 -11.12 4.99
C HIS A 117 28.46 -10.86 5.63
N GLU A 118 29.44 -11.71 5.32
CA GLU A 118 30.83 -11.54 5.72
C GLU A 118 31.38 -10.19 5.24
N TRP A 119 31.13 -9.85 3.96
CA TRP A 119 31.53 -8.56 3.39
C TRP A 119 30.82 -7.38 4.08
N LEU A 120 29.52 -7.48 4.32
CA LEU A 120 28.76 -6.44 5.03
C LEU A 120 29.28 -6.25 6.46
N THR A 121 29.66 -7.33 7.14
CA THR A 121 30.24 -7.31 8.49
C THR A 121 31.62 -6.67 8.50
N LEU A 122 32.52 -7.07 7.58
CA LEU A 122 33.86 -6.47 7.43
C LEU A 122 33.75 -4.97 7.11
N ARG A 123 32.81 -4.59 6.25
CA ARG A 123 32.54 -3.19 5.95
C ARG A 123 32.07 -2.42 7.17
N ASN A 124 31.16 -2.97 7.97
CA ASN A 124 30.69 -2.35 9.21
C ASN A 124 31.83 -2.14 10.23
N GLN A 125 32.79 -3.06 10.29
CA GLN A 125 33.96 -2.92 11.17
C GLN A 125 34.89 -1.81 10.72
N GLN A 126 35.02 -1.60 9.40
CA GLN A 126 35.83 -0.52 8.81
C GLN A 126 35.14 0.84 8.90
N GLN A 127 33.84 0.87 8.61
CA GLN A 127 33.00 2.05 8.61
C GLN A 127 31.61 1.64 9.14
N PRO A 128 31.28 1.93 10.40
CA PRO A 128 30.01 1.49 10.99
C PRO A 128 28.79 2.05 10.25
N TYR A 129 27.81 1.20 9.97
CA TYR A 129 26.50 1.63 9.51
C TYR A 129 25.83 2.44 10.61
N VAL A 130 25.37 3.64 10.26
CA VAL A 130 24.73 4.53 11.23
C VAL A 130 23.22 4.32 11.25
N ILE A 131 22.63 3.93 10.11
CA ILE A 131 21.18 3.80 9.91
C ILE A 131 20.87 2.58 9.03
N GLY A 132 19.84 1.82 9.41
CA GLY A 132 19.17 0.83 8.57
C GLY A 132 17.73 1.23 8.30
N ILE A 133 17.27 1.15 7.04
CA ILE A 133 15.90 1.44 6.64
C ILE A 133 15.34 0.21 5.94
N ALA A 134 14.17 -0.24 6.35
CA ALA A 134 13.50 -1.39 5.74
C ALA A 134 12.03 -1.13 5.46
N GLU A 135 11.47 -1.77 4.43
CA GLU A 135 10.02 -1.77 4.24
C GLU A 135 9.36 -2.86 5.10
N PHE A 136 8.36 -2.47 5.89
CA PHE A 136 7.89 -3.30 6.98
C PHE A 136 6.93 -4.42 6.55
N ASN A 137 6.06 -4.14 5.59
CA ASN A 137 4.87 -4.96 5.32
C ASN A 137 5.19 -6.37 4.80
N MET A 138 6.45 -6.68 4.48
CA MET A 138 6.86 -8.00 3.97
C MET A 138 8.19 -8.55 4.52
N MET A 139 8.91 -7.83 5.41
CA MET A 139 10.34 -8.11 5.61
C MET A 139 10.77 -8.13 7.07
N ALA A 140 10.27 -9.10 7.85
CA ALA A 140 10.78 -9.36 9.20
C ALA A 140 12.29 -9.61 9.25
N ALA A 141 12.85 -10.06 8.13
CA ALA A 141 14.25 -10.44 8.05
C ALA A 141 15.23 -9.27 7.91
N SER A 142 14.85 -8.09 7.43
CA SER A 142 15.77 -6.94 7.37
C SER A 142 16.17 -6.48 8.75
N PHE A 143 15.24 -6.45 9.71
CA PHE A 143 15.58 -6.09 11.08
C PHE A 143 16.54 -7.10 11.71
N ALA A 144 16.44 -8.37 11.33
CA ALA A 144 17.40 -9.36 11.75
C ALA A 144 18.76 -9.17 11.07
N VAL A 145 18.80 -8.78 9.79
CA VAL A 145 20.06 -8.36 9.13
C VAL A 145 20.69 -7.19 9.89
N PHE A 146 19.91 -6.15 10.20
CA PHE A 146 20.38 -4.99 10.95
C PHE A 146 20.91 -5.36 12.33
N ASP A 147 20.23 -6.27 13.03
CA ASP A 147 20.67 -6.80 14.32
C ASP A 147 22.02 -7.53 14.20
N THR A 148 22.17 -8.44 13.23
CA THR A 148 23.43 -9.19 13.03
C THR A 148 24.60 -8.29 12.62
N LEU A 149 24.31 -7.16 11.97
CA LEU A 149 25.28 -6.12 11.63
C LEU A 149 25.47 -5.12 12.78
N GLY A 150 24.78 -5.25 13.91
CA GLY A 150 24.92 -4.36 15.07
C GLY A 150 24.41 -2.94 14.84
N ILE A 151 23.48 -2.74 13.90
CA ILE A 151 22.93 -1.43 13.53
C ILE A 151 21.87 -1.03 14.55
N LYS A 152 22.14 0.05 15.30
CA LYS A 152 21.27 0.48 16.41
C LYS A 152 20.16 1.45 16.01
N ASN A 153 20.33 2.22 14.95
CA ASN A 153 19.32 3.17 14.49
C ASN A 153 18.60 2.58 13.29
N THR A 154 17.49 1.90 13.54
CA THR A 154 16.66 1.33 12.48
C THR A 154 15.38 2.13 12.33
N PHE A 155 14.95 2.29 11.10
CA PHE A 155 13.65 2.84 10.72
C PHE A 155 12.97 1.85 9.82
N ASP A 156 11.65 1.90 9.83
CA ASP A 156 10.85 1.20 8.86
C ASP A 156 9.95 2.17 8.10
N VAL A 157 9.70 1.81 6.85
CA VAL A 157 8.84 2.55 5.94
C VAL A 157 7.71 1.64 5.47
N SER A 158 6.54 2.21 5.21
CA SER A 158 5.43 1.52 4.56
C SER A 158 4.95 2.36 3.40
N SER A 159 4.96 1.76 2.20
CA SER A 159 4.37 2.37 1.00
C SER A 159 2.84 2.42 1.05
N SER A 160 2.23 1.53 1.84
CA SER A 160 0.79 1.47 2.10
C SER A 160 0.43 1.98 3.50
N ILE A 161 -0.83 1.83 3.89
CA ILE A 161 -1.34 2.13 5.23
C ILE A 161 -0.69 1.32 6.33
N PHE A 162 -0.78 1.86 7.54
CA PHE A 162 -0.38 1.10 8.72
C PHE A 162 -1.43 0.05 9.06
N TYR A 163 -1.06 -1.23 9.01
CA TYR A 163 -2.02 -2.29 9.25
C TYR A 163 -2.31 -2.39 10.75
N PRO A 164 -3.60 -2.43 11.18
CA PRO A 164 -3.93 -2.44 12.59
C PRO A 164 -3.31 -3.62 13.36
N LYS A 165 -3.09 -4.77 12.69
CA LYS A 165 -2.44 -5.95 13.27
C LYS A 165 -1.01 -5.70 13.78
N TYR A 166 -0.33 -4.65 13.30
CA TYR A 166 1.04 -4.34 13.72
C TYR A 166 1.13 -3.55 15.02
N LEU A 167 0.01 -2.97 15.47
CA LEU A 167 -0.10 -2.33 16.77
C LEU A 167 0.22 -3.29 17.92
N GLN A 168 -0.08 -4.58 17.75
CA GLN A 168 0.22 -5.60 18.77
C GLN A 168 1.71 -5.66 19.10
N PHE A 169 2.58 -5.46 18.11
CA PHE A 169 4.03 -5.51 18.29
C PHE A 169 4.54 -4.30 19.07
N LEU A 170 3.79 -3.19 19.05
CA LEU A 170 4.00 -2.02 19.90
C LEU A 170 3.33 -2.16 21.29
N GLY A 171 2.76 -3.32 21.61
CA GLY A 171 2.05 -3.56 22.87
C GLY A 171 0.65 -2.96 22.93
N ILE A 172 0.08 -2.61 21.78
CA ILE A 172 -1.27 -2.05 21.68
C ILE A 172 -2.25 -3.16 21.26
N ASP A 173 -3.25 -3.40 22.10
CA ASP A 173 -4.35 -4.31 21.80
C ASP A 173 -5.41 -3.60 20.96
N VAL A 174 -5.37 -3.82 19.64
CA VAL A 174 -6.30 -3.20 18.67
C VAL A 174 -7.76 -3.56 18.93
N THR A 175 -8.06 -4.67 19.62
CA THR A 175 -9.45 -5.10 19.89
C THR A 175 -10.20 -4.15 20.82
N LYS A 176 -9.50 -3.20 21.44
CA LYS A 176 -10.05 -2.16 22.33
C LYS A 176 -10.43 -0.87 21.59
N TYR A 177 -10.21 -0.79 20.28
CA TYR A 177 -10.41 0.41 19.47
C TYR A 177 -11.48 0.18 18.40
N GLN A 178 -12.14 1.25 17.97
CA GLN A 178 -13.13 1.20 16.88
C GLN A 178 -12.42 1.22 15.52
N VAL A 179 -11.71 0.12 15.24
CA VAL A 179 -10.96 -0.08 14.00
C VAL A 179 -11.45 -1.37 13.35
N PRO A 180 -11.95 -1.32 12.11
CA PRO A 180 -12.39 -2.53 11.43
C PRO A 180 -11.19 -3.40 11.05
N GLY A 181 -11.41 -4.70 10.97
CA GLY A 181 -10.42 -5.64 10.46
C GLY A 181 -10.03 -5.29 9.02
N PHE A 182 -8.74 -5.42 8.72
CA PHE A 182 -8.12 -4.97 7.48
C PHE A 182 -8.83 -5.49 6.20
N ASP A 183 -8.99 -6.80 6.07
CA ASP A 183 -9.69 -7.42 4.95
C ASP A 183 -11.15 -7.76 5.30
N PHE A 184 -11.66 -7.15 6.37
CA PHE A 184 -12.94 -7.47 6.98
C PHE A 184 -13.90 -6.27 7.02
N ALA A 185 -13.43 -5.07 6.68
CA ALA A 185 -14.25 -3.87 6.68
C ALA A 185 -15.41 -3.97 5.67
N GLU A 186 -16.58 -3.51 6.10
CA GLU A 186 -17.85 -3.59 5.37
C GLU A 186 -18.46 -2.18 5.22
N PRO A 187 -19.21 -1.87 4.15
CA PRO A 187 -19.93 -0.60 4.02
C PRO A 187 -20.77 -0.30 5.28
N GLY A 188 -20.69 0.93 5.78
CA GLY A 188 -21.43 1.36 6.97
C GLY A 188 -20.79 1.00 8.33
N ASP A 189 -19.67 0.28 8.39
CA ASP A 189 -18.99 -0.04 9.67
C ASP A 189 -18.55 1.23 10.44
N TRP A 190 -18.55 2.41 9.84
CA TRP A 190 -18.13 3.70 10.43
C TRP A 190 -19.29 4.67 10.69
N GLU A 191 -20.54 4.25 10.46
CA GLU A 191 -21.70 5.08 10.79
C GLU A 191 -21.80 5.34 12.31
N GLU A 192 -22.79 6.12 12.74
CA GLU A 192 -23.05 6.30 14.16
C GLU A 192 -23.82 5.09 14.73
N GLY A 193 -23.25 4.45 15.75
CA GLY A 193 -23.86 3.28 16.40
C GLY A 193 -23.98 1.98 15.57
N PRO A 194 -23.09 1.63 14.63
CA PRO A 194 -23.17 0.40 13.86
C PRO A 194 -22.88 -0.81 14.74
N GLU A 195 -23.41 -1.97 14.34
CA GLU A 195 -23.27 -3.22 15.09
C GLU A 195 -21.81 -3.60 15.36
N ILE A 196 -20.86 -3.17 14.52
CA ILE A 196 -19.42 -3.44 14.72
C ILE A 196 -18.86 -2.78 16.00
N TRP A 197 -19.49 -1.71 16.50
CA TRP A 197 -19.07 -1.00 17.72
C TRP A 197 -19.98 -1.28 18.92
N GLN A 198 -21.06 -2.02 18.74
CA GLN A 198 -21.98 -2.39 19.83
C GLN A 198 -21.45 -3.63 20.57
N GLU A 199 -21.09 -3.47 21.83
CA GLU A 199 -20.58 -4.58 22.66
C GLU A 199 -21.60 -5.74 22.70
N GLY A 200 -21.11 -6.96 22.40
CA GLY A 200 -21.93 -8.17 22.36
C GLY A 200 -22.77 -8.35 21.09
N ALA A 201 -22.76 -7.39 20.16
CA ALA A 201 -23.34 -7.60 18.84
C ALA A 201 -22.49 -8.57 18.02
N ASN A 202 -23.13 -9.35 17.14
CA ASN A 202 -22.45 -10.37 16.35
C ASN A 202 -21.32 -9.76 15.49
N ARG A 203 -21.56 -8.62 14.84
CA ARG A 203 -20.55 -7.92 14.02
C ARG A 203 -19.34 -7.46 14.85
N ASN A 204 -19.57 -6.95 16.07
CA ASN A 204 -18.50 -6.55 17.00
C ASN A 204 -17.64 -7.76 17.42
N GLU A 205 -18.27 -8.86 17.83
CA GLU A 205 -17.56 -10.07 18.23
C GLU A 205 -16.76 -10.68 17.08
N LEU A 206 -17.31 -10.68 15.87
CA LEU A 206 -16.61 -11.11 14.66
C LEU A 206 -15.40 -10.22 14.35
N ASN A 207 -15.51 -8.90 14.50
CA ASN A 207 -14.38 -7.99 14.30
C ASN A 207 -13.26 -8.24 15.32
N LYS A 208 -13.61 -8.43 16.59
CA LYS A 208 -12.65 -8.79 17.64
C LYS A 208 -11.99 -10.15 17.39
N GLU A 209 -12.77 -11.16 16.98
CA GLU A 209 -12.26 -12.47 16.60
C GLU A 209 -11.27 -12.35 15.43
N TYR A 210 -11.64 -11.61 14.39
CA TYR A 210 -10.78 -11.36 13.23
C TYR A 210 -9.44 -10.75 13.63
N HIS A 211 -9.45 -9.70 14.46
CA HIS A 211 -8.22 -9.08 14.96
C HIS A 211 -7.38 -10.06 15.76
N ARG A 212 -7.98 -10.85 16.66
CA ARG A 212 -7.25 -11.87 17.45
C ARG A 212 -6.59 -12.93 16.56
N ASP A 213 -7.31 -13.41 15.55
CA ASP A 213 -6.81 -14.45 14.66
C ASP A 213 -5.71 -13.93 13.75
N LYS A 214 -5.91 -12.75 13.13
CA LYS A 214 -4.89 -12.10 12.30
C LYS A 214 -3.66 -11.71 13.09
N ASN A 215 -3.83 -11.28 14.33
CA ASN A 215 -2.72 -10.94 15.20
C ASN A 215 -1.83 -12.18 15.45
N LYS A 216 -2.44 -13.30 15.81
CA LYS A 216 -1.73 -14.58 16.03
C LYS A 216 -1.08 -15.12 14.76
N GLU A 217 -1.78 -15.06 13.63
CA GLU A 217 -1.26 -15.48 12.33
C GLU A 217 0.01 -14.67 11.99
N GLU A 218 -0.09 -13.34 12.05
CA GLU A 218 1.02 -12.44 11.72
C GLU A 218 2.21 -12.61 12.67
N GLU A 219 1.96 -12.70 13.98
CA GLU A 219 3.01 -12.92 14.97
C GLU A 219 3.75 -14.23 14.69
N ARG A 220 3.02 -15.31 14.41
CA ARG A 220 3.62 -16.61 14.09
C ARG A 220 4.45 -16.51 12.81
N ASP A 221 3.90 -15.94 11.75
CA ASP A 221 4.52 -15.94 10.43
C ASP A 221 5.79 -15.07 10.43
N LEU A 222 5.76 -13.87 11.01
CA LEU A 222 6.93 -12.98 11.10
C LEU A 222 8.00 -13.52 12.05
N ASN A 223 7.61 -14.15 13.16
CA ASN A 223 8.57 -14.85 14.02
C ASN A 223 9.21 -16.04 13.28
N GLN A 224 8.44 -16.83 12.53
CA GLN A 224 8.98 -17.94 11.74
C GLN A 224 9.96 -17.46 10.66
N GLU A 225 9.64 -16.37 9.97
CA GLU A 225 10.51 -15.78 8.96
C GLU A 225 11.82 -15.25 9.54
N SER A 226 11.72 -14.42 10.59
CA SER A 226 12.89 -13.97 11.35
C SER A 226 13.68 -15.17 11.86
N ASN A 227 12.98 -16.20 12.34
CA ASN A 227 13.61 -17.39 12.85
C ASN A 227 14.42 -18.15 11.80
N ARG A 228 13.83 -18.36 10.63
CA ARG A 228 14.45 -19.04 9.50
C ARG A 228 15.72 -18.31 9.08
N TYR A 229 15.68 -16.98 9.04
CA TYR A 229 16.84 -16.18 8.68
C TYR A 229 18.05 -16.42 9.58
N TYR A 230 17.90 -16.29 10.90
CA TYR A 230 19.04 -16.48 11.81
C TYR A 230 19.62 -17.89 11.73
N GLU A 231 18.78 -18.91 11.52
CA GLU A 231 19.27 -20.29 11.34
C GLU A 231 20.05 -20.45 10.03
N GLU A 232 19.53 -19.92 8.92
CA GLU A 232 20.25 -19.93 7.64
C GLU A 232 21.58 -19.20 7.75
N LEU A 233 21.60 -18.02 8.38
CA LEU A 233 22.83 -17.27 8.55
C LEU A 233 23.81 -17.99 9.46
N ARG A 234 23.36 -18.56 10.58
CA ARG A 234 24.19 -19.32 11.52
C ARG A 234 24.86 -20.52 10.83
N LEU A 235 24.13 -21.24 9.99
CA LEU A 235 24.67 -22.37 9.21
C LEU A 235 25.69 -21.95 8.15
N ASN A 236 25.57 -20.73 7.62
CA ASN A 236 26.40 -20.23 6.52
C ASN A 236 27.50 -19.23 6.97
N THR A 237 27.63 -19.01 8.28
CA THR A 237 28.69 -18.23 8.92
C THR A 237 29.40 -19.12 9.95
N ASP A 238 30.54 -18.69 10.50
CA ASP A 238 31.32 -19.49 11.47
C ASP A 238 30.64 -19.62 12.86
N ASN A 239 29.30 -19.74 12.91
CA ASN A 239 28.45 -19.91 14.10
C ASN A 239 28.59 -18.80 15.16
N THR A 240 28.88 -17.55 14.78
CA THR A 240 29.10 -16.45 15.73
C THR A 240 27.82 -15.82 16.30
N ILE A 241 26.64 -16.29 15.89
CA ILE A 241 25.34 -15.74 16.31
C ILE A 241 24.79 -16.58 17.46
N ASP A 242 25.06 -16.15 18.69
CA ASP A 242 24.70 -16.88 19.92
C ASP A 242 23.29 -16.53 20.44
N VAL A 243 22.80 -15.31 20.17
CA VAL A 243 21.51 -14.84 20.66
C VAL A 243 20.66 -14.35 19.50
N LYS A 244 19.41 -14.79 19.51
CA LYS A 244 18.42 -14.52 18.49
C LYS A 244 17.24 -13.79 19.13
N PRO A 245 17.12 -12.48 18.92
CA PRO A 245 15.93 -11.76 19.32
C PRO A 245 14.69 -12.31 18.61
N ASP A 246 13.58 -12.40 19.33
CA ASP A 246 12.28 -12.60 18.70
C ASP A 246 11.89 -11.37 17.85
N PHE A 247 10.97 -11.56 16.91
CA PHE A 247 10.60 -10.47 16.01
C PHE A 247 9.95 -9.28 16.73
N ILE A 248 9.20 -9.52 17.81
CA ILE A 248 8.57 -8.43 18.58
C ILE A 248 9.67 -7.56 19.21
N SER A 249 10.72 -8.17 19.73
CA SER A 249 11.89 -7.47 20.25
C SER A 249 12.58 -6.63 19.17
N LEU A 250 12.77 -7.17 17.96
CA LEU A 250 13.32 -6.44 16.81
C LEU A 250 12.44 -5.26 16.41
N PHE A 251 11.13 -5.49 16.28
CA PHE A 251 10.17 -4.47 15.87
C PHE A 251 10.06 -3.34 16.89
N ARG A 252 10.03 -3.67 18.19
CA ARG A 252 10.07 -2.67 19.26
C ARG A 252 11.39 -1.91 19.30
N GLY A 253 12.48 -2.50 18.81
CA GLY A 253 13.78 -1.86 18.67
C GLY A 253 13.80 -0.74 17.62
N VAL A 254 12.90 -0.79 16.62
CA VAL A 254 12.79 0.23 15.57
C VAL A 254 12.49 1.60 16.18
N LYS A 255 13.18 2.64 15.69
CA LYS A 255 13.06 4.00 16.23
C LYS A 255 11.77 4.68 15.81
N TYR A 256 11.47 4.67 14.51
CA TYR A 256 10.25 5.24 13.96
C TYR A 256 9.75 4.41 12.78
N HIS A 257 8.42 4.35 12.70
CA HIS A 257 7.61 3.73 11.64
C HIS A 257 7.03 4.82 10.77
N PHE A 258 7.60 4.98 9.58
CA PHE A 258 7.24 6.01 8.63
C PHE A 258 6.22 5.49 7.62
N ILE A 259 4.99 5.96 7.74
CA ILE A 259 3.86 5.41 7.00
C ILE A 259 3.46 6.40 5.90
N ASN A 260 3.36 5.92 4.66
CA ASN A 260 2.84 6.69 3.52
C ASN A 260 1.30 6.80 3.56
N GLN A 261 0.79 7.23 4.70
CA GLN A 261 -0.62 7.49 4.96
C GLN A 261 -0.73 8.89 5.53
N HIS A 262 -1.79 9.59 5.18
CA HIS A 262 -2.01 10.93 5.72
C HIS A 262 -2.50 10.88 7.17
N PRO A 263 -2.12 11.83 8.05
CA PRO A 263 -2.61 11.88 9.43
C PRO A 263 -4.15 11.95 9.59
N TYR A 264 -4.87 12.47 8.59
CA TYR A 264 -6.35 12.45 8.54
C TYR A 264 -6.91 11.24 7.78
N GLY A 265 -6.05 10.38 7.25
CA GLY A 265 -6.44 9.16 6.54
C GLY A 265 -6.62 7.96 7.47
N ILE A 266 -6.98 8.16 8.74
CA ILE A 266 -7.15 7.13 9.78
C ILE A 266 -8.54 7.25 10.41
N PHE A 267 -9.01 6.19 11.06
CA PHE A 267 -10.23 6.25 11.88
C PHE A 267 -10.05 7.15 13.10
N ASN A 268 -11.13 7.81 13.55
CA ASN A 268 -11.09 8.70 14.71
C ASN A 268 -10.53 8.03 15.98
N ASP A 269 -10.86 6.77 16.21
CA ASP A 269 -10.40 5.97 17.37
C ASP A 269 -9.15 5.14 17.06
N PHE A 270 -8.46 5.41 15.94
CA PHE A 270 -7.23 4.71 15.64
C PHE A 270 -6.15 5.05 16.70
N PRO A 271 -5.51 4.04 17.31
CA PRO A 271 -4.58 4.29 18.41
C PRO A 271 -3.35 5.08 17.97
N TYR A 272 -2.98 6.06 18.78
CA TYR A 272 -1.74 6.81 18.62
C TYR A 272 -0.57 6.10 19.28
N HIS A 273 0.58 6.09 18.61
CA HIS A 273 1.85 5.65 19.20
C HIS A 273 2.97 6.59 18.77
N GLY A 274 3.81 7.03 19.72
CA GLY A 274 4.85 8.04 19.49
C GLY A 274 5.96 7.63 18.51
N LYS A 275 6.03 6.34 18.14
CA LYS A 275 6.95 5.86 17.09
C LYS A 275 6.35 5.87 15.69
N ILE A 276 5.04 6.04 15.54
CA ILE A 276 4.39 6.04 14.21
C ILE A 276 4.37 7.46 13.68
N VAL A 277 4.92 7.65 12.48
CA VAL A 277 5.00 8.94 11.80
C VAL A 277 4.31 8.83 10.44
N TYR A 278 3.16 9.48 10.33
CA TYR A 278 2.38 9.58 9.10
C TYR A 278 2.98 10.66 8.19
N MET A 279 3.54 10.25 7.05
CA MET A 279 4.22 11.16 6.10
C MET A 279 3.43 11.42 4.81
N GLY A 280 2.25 10.80 4.64
CA GLY A 280 1.60 10.62 3.33
C GLY A 280 1.60 11.81 2.37
N GLY A 281 1.56 11.52 1.08
CA GLY A 281 1.55 12.54 0.00
C GLY A 281 2.87 12.82 -0.68
N ILE A 282 3.83 11.95 -0.40
CA ILE A 282 5.13 11.87 -1.04
C ILE A 282 5.03 11.95 -2.57
N HIS A 283 4.17 11.12 -3.20
CA HIS A 283 4.01 11.09 -4.66
C HIS A 283 3.39 12.36 -5.25
N VAL A 284 2.68 13.14 -4.44
CA VAL A 284 1.91 14.31 -4.90
C VAL A 284 2.73 15.58 -4.83
N GLU A 285 3.55 15.71 -3.78
CA GLU A 285 4.53 16.77 -3.66
C GLU A 285 5.62 16.66 -4.75
N GLU A 286 6.12 15.45 -5.06
CA GLU A 286 7.18 15.25 -6.07
C GLU A 286 6.78 15.78 -7.45
N ARG A 287 5.53 15.52 -7.85
CA ARG A 287 5.01 15.95 -9.16
C ARG A 287 4.55 17.41 -9.15
N ASN A 288 4.68 18.10 -8.02
CA ASN A 288 4.16 19.44 -7.79
C ASN A 288 2.68 19.54 -8.21
N ILE A 289 1.88 18.49 -7.95
CA ILE A 289 0.48 18.44 -8.40
C ILE A 289 -0.34 19.56 -7.75
N LEU A 290 -0.03 19.89 -6.50
CA LEU A 290 -0.72 20.92 -5.71
C LEU A 290 -0.10 22.31 -5.84
N THR A 291 1.15 22.40 -6.31
CA THR A 291 1.95 23.63 -6.32
C THR A 291 2.22 24.17 -7.73
N ASN A 292 2.05 23.36 -8.77
CA ASN A 292 2.08 23.86 -10.15
C ASN A 292 0.74 24.54 -10.49
N GLU A 293 0.75 25.87 -10.53
CA GLU A 293 -0.28 26.66 -11.20
C GLU A 293 -0.39 26.33 -12.70
N GLU A 294 0.63 25.68 -13.27
CA GLU A 294 0.71 25.35 -14.68
C GLU A 294 0.56 23.85 -14.93
N LYS A 295 -0.66 23.42 -15.29
CA LYS A 295 -0.90 22.31 -16.23
C LYS A 295 -2.30 22.37 -16.84
N THR A 296 -2.59 23.50 -17.46
CA THR A 296 -3.64 23.63 -18.49
C THR A 296 -3.18 22.99 -19.81
N GLN A 297 -2.46 21.87 -19.77
CA GLN A 297 -2.06 21.15 -20.97
C GLN A 297 -3.29 20.45 -21.56
N SER A 298 -3.74 20.99 -22.69
CA SER A 298 -4.66 20.38 -23.65
C SER A 298 -5.85 19.62 -23.04
N ILE A 299 -6.68 20.28 -22.23
CA ILE A 299 -8.06 19.83 -22.06
C ILE A 299 -8.69 19.92 -23.46
N ASP A 300 -9.04 18.76 -24.03
CA ASP A 300 -9.64 18.66 -25.36
C ASP A 300 -10.87 19.58 -25.43
N LYS A 301 -11.15 20.19 -26.59
CA LYS A 301 -12.32 21.05 -26.79
C LYS A 301 -13.61 20.33 -26.39
N LYS A 302 -13.66 18.99 -26.52
CA LYS A 302 -14.77 18.15 -26.08
C LYS A 302 -14.91 18.10 -24.56
N GLU A 303 -13.79 17.98 -23.84
CA GLU A 303 -13.75 18.00 -22.37
C GLU A 303 -14.08 19.39 -21.80
N LYS A 304 -13.73 20.47 -22.51
CA LYS A 304 -14.14 21.83 -22.12
C LYS A 304 -15.65 22.07 -22.21
N LYS A 305 -16.37 21.26 -22.99
CA LYS A 305 -17.81 21.38 -23.21
C LYS A 305 -18.65 20.38 -22.41
N SER A 306 -18.04 19.36 -21.80
CA SER A 306 -18.76 18.40 -20.97
C SER A 306 -19.12 19.01 -19.62
N GLU A 307 -20.32 18.72 -19.14
CA GLU A 307 -20.78 19.15 -17.81
C GLU A 307 -19.99 18.44 -16.70
N CYS A 308 -19.62 17.18 -16.93
CA CYS A 308 -18.77 16.44 -16.02
C CYS A 308 -17.78 15.48 -16.73
N ILE A 309 -16.68 15.16 -16.04
CA ILE A 309 -15.72 14.14 -16.47
C ILE A 309 -15.60 13.11 -15.37
N VAL A 310 -15.74 11.86 -15.76
CA VAL A 310 -15.76 10.68 -14.91
C VAL A 310 -14.59 9.78 -15.27
N LEU A 311 -13.71 9.50 -14.31
CA LEU A 311 -12.60 8.56 -14.50
C LEU A 311 -12.99 7.21 -13.89
N VAL A 312 -12.77 6.09 -14.59
CA VAL A 312 -13.10 4.74 -14.10
C VAL A 312 -11.90 3.83 -14.27
N THR A 313 -11.33 3.31 -13.18
CA THR A 313 -10.16 2.43 -13.22
C THR A 313 -10.05 1.53 -12.01
N PHE A 314 -9.58 0.29 -12.21
CA PHE A 314 -9.38 -0.67 -11.11
C PHE A 314 -7.90 -0.95 -10.85
N GLY A 315 -7.03 0.04 -11.12
CA GLY A 315 -5.59 -0.09 -10.94
C GLY A 315 -4.89 -0.88 -12.06
N THR A 316 -3.67 -1.33 -11.76
CA THR A 316 -2.77 -2.06 -12.68
C THR A 316 -2.61 -3.54 -12.32
N ILE A 317 -2.97 -3.93 -11.11
CA ILE A 317 -2.78 -5.27 -10.57
C ILE A 317 -4.12 -6.01 -10.63
N GLY A 318 -4.18 -7.02 -11.49
CA GLY A 318 -5.27 -8.01 -11.51
C GLY A 318 -6.16 -7.93 -12.74
N ASN A 319 -6.14 -9.00 -13.52
CA ASN A 319 -7.27 -9.37 -14.35
C ASN A 319 -8.49 -9.46 -13.41
N LEU A 320 -9.51 -8.60 -13.55
CA LEU A 320 -10.72 -8.64 -12.69
C LEU A 320 -11.54 -9.94 -12.88
N SER A 321 -11.01 -10.94 -13.59
CA SER A 321 -11.65 -12.23 -13.81
C SER A 321 -11.87 -12.94 -12.48
N GLY A 322 -13.13 -13.03 -12.07
CA GLY A 322 -13.56 -13.62 -10.80
C GLY A 322 -14.19 -12.60 -9.83
N THR A 323 -13.94 -11.31 -10.03
CA THR A 323 -14.37 -10.23 -9.12
C THR A 323 -15.56 -9.48 -9.66
N LEU A 324 -15.34 -8.75 -10.75
CA LEU A 324 -16.35 -8.03 -11.51
C LEU A 324 -16.66 -8.87 -12.73
N ASN A 325 -17.88 -9.36 -12.80
CA ASN A 325 -18.34 -10.11 -13.95
C ASN A 325 -18.92 -9.17 -15.02
N ALA A 326 -19.15 -9.71 -16.23
CA ALA A 326 -19.70 -8.95 -17.33
C ALA A 326 -21.08 -8.32 -17.03
N ILE A 327 -21.89 -8.92 -16.14
CA ILE A 327 -23.20 -8.40 -15.76
C ILE A 327 -23.04 -7.11 -14.93
N GLN A 328 -22.13 -7.12 -13.97
CA GLN A 328 -21.83 -5.96 -13.13
C GLN A 328 -21.21 -4.82 -13.96
N VAL A 329 -20.27 -5.12 -14.84
CA VAL A 329 -19.67 -4.11 -15.74
C VAL A 329 -20.72 -3.56 -16.69
N LYS A 330 -21.58 -4.40 -17.26
CA LYS A 330 -22.69 -3.96 -18.12
C LYS A 330 -23.62 -3.02 -17.37
N SER A 331 -23.97 -3.32 -16.12
CA SER A 331 -24.80 -2.46 -15.27
C SER A 331 -24.17 -1.07 -15.08
N MET A 332 -22.87 -1.01 -14.79
CA MET A 332 -22.14 0.27 -14.71
C MET A 332 -22.25 1.07 -16.01
N PHE A 333 -22.02 0.41 -17.16
CA PHE A 333 -22.11 1.04 -18.47
C PHE A 333 -23.54 1.48 -18.83
N ASP A 334 -24.55 0.72 -18.43
CA ASP A 334 -25.95 1.08 -18.58
C ASP A 334 -26.27 2.35 -17.78
N GLN A 335 -25.71 2.54 -16.58
CA GLN A 335 -25.81 3.80 -15.84
C GLN A 335 -25.07 4.94 -16.53
N PHE A 336 -23.84 4.74 -16.99
CA PHE A 336 -23.04 5.78 -17.69
C PHE A 336 -23.75 6.33 -18.93
N LYS A 337 -24.55 5.49 -19.61
CA LYS A 337 -25.34 5.87 -20.78
C LYS A 337 -26.43 6.91 -20.47
N LEU A 338 -26.92 6.97 -19.24
CA LEU A 338 -27.94 7.93 -18.82
C LEU A 338 -27.39 9.37 -18.78
N TYR A 339 -26.10 9.54 -18.55
CA TYR A 339 -25.43 10.84 -18.38
C TYR A 339 -24.73 11.32 -19.65
N LYS A 340 -25.51 11.66 -20.68
CA LYS A 340 -25.01 12.00 -22.03
C LYS A 340 -24.09 13.23 -22.10
N ASN A 341 -24.21 14.14 -21.14
CA ASN A 341 -23.40 15.36 -21.07
C ASN A 341 -22.07 15.16 -20.31
N CYS A 342 -21.88 13.97 -19.73
CA CYS A 342 -20.67 13.57 -19.03
C CYS A 342 -19.78 12.70 -19.90
N ILE A 343 -18.46 12.88 -19.77
CA ILE A 343 -17.46 12.04 -20.43
C ILE A 343 -16.93 11.02 -19.44
N PHE A 344 -17.03 9.73 -19.77
CA PHE A 344 -16.47 8.64 -18.97
C PHE A 344 -15.18 8.15 -19.60
N LYS A 345 -14.03 8.32 -18.92
CA LYS A 345 -12.76 7.73 -19.32
C LYS A 345 -12.55 6.43 -18.54
N VAL A 346 -12.58 5.30 -19.23
CA VAL A 346 -12.61 3.98 -18.60
C VAL A 346 -11.36 3.20 -18.95
N ARG A 347 -10.66 2.71 -17.93
CA ARG A 347 -9.56 1.76 -18.04
C ARG A 347 -10.00 0.42 -17.47
N LEU A 348 -10.31 -0.52 -18.36
CA LEU A 348 -10.75 -1.88 -18.06
C LEU A 348 -10.09 -2.87 -19.03
N ALA A 349 -9.96 -4.13 -18.61
CA ALA A 349 -9.49 -5.20 -19.49
C ALA A 349 -10.51 -5.47 -20.62
N GLU A 350 -10.01 -5.74 -21.82
CA GLU A 350 -10.85 -5.86 -23.03
C GLU A 350 -11.94 -6.94 -22.89
N ASN A 351 -11.63 -8.05 -22.22
CA ASN A 351 -12.55 -9.16 -21.96
C ASN A 351 -13.73 -8.82 -21.04
N LEU A 352 -13.73 -7.65 -20.41
CA LEU A 352 -14.81 -7.17 -19.53
C LEU A 352 -15.66 -6.09 -20.19
N LEU A 353 -15.21 -5.55 -21.33
CA LEU A 353 -15.93 -4.50 -22.03
C LEU A 353 -17.19 -5.09 -22.68
N PRO A 354 -18.35 -4.41 -22.57
CA PRO A 354 -19.53 -4.78 -23.34
C PRO A 354 -19.27 -4.64 -24.85
N ASP A 355 -19.91 -5.48 -25.67
CA ASP A 355 -19.78 -5.45 -27.13
C ASP A 355 -20.06 -4.07 -27.75
N ASN A 356 -20.96 -3.30 -27.13
CA ASN A 356 -21.32 -1.95 -27.54
C ASN A 356 -21.49 -1.04 -26.32
N TYR A 357 -20.96 0.18 -26.41
CA TYR A 357 -21.10 1.21 -25.38
C TYR A 357 -21.33 2.60 -25.99
N SER A 358 -21.87 3.51 -25.19
CA SER A 358 -22.31 4.84 -25.64
C SER A 358 -21.13 5.75 -26.01
N LYS A 359 -21.37 6.73 -26.91
CA LYS A 359 -20.34 7.66 -27.44
C LYS A 359 -19.71 8.58 -26.39
N ASN A 360 -20.30 8.66 -25.21
CA ASN A 360 -19.80 9.42 -24.08
C ASN A 360 -18.82 8.60 -23.21
N ILE A 361 -18.63 7.32 -23.52
CA ILE A 361 -17.68 6.42 -22.87
C ILE A 361 -16.45 6.25 -23.76
N HIS A 362 -15.28 6.47 -23.18
CA HIS A 362 -13.98 6.50 -23.82
C HIS A 362 -13.05 5.50 -23.15
N ILE A 363 -12.79 4.38 -23.81
CA ILE A 363 -11.87 3.37 -23.30
C ILE A 363 -10.43 3.84 -23.49
N THR A 364 -9.59 3.63 -22.48
CA THR A 364 -8.16 3.96 -22.53
C THR A 364 -7.33 2.86 -21.89
N SER A 365 -6.16 2.59 -22.48
CA SER A 365 -5.10 1.77 -21.88
C SER A 365 -4.13 2.61 -21.03
N GLY A 366 -4.22 3.94 -21.13
CA GLY A 366 -3.34 4.87 -20.44
C GLY A 366 -3.57 4.92 -18.94
N PHE A 367 -2.57 5.40 -18.21
CA PHE A 367 -2.67 5.66 -16.78
C PHE A 367 -3.79 6.68 -16.50
N LEU A 368 -4.65 6.38 -15.52
CA LEU A 368 -5.64 7.32 -15.01
C LEU A 368 -5.20 7.80 -13.62
N PRO A 369 -5.22 9.12 -13.36
CA PRO A 369 -4.58 9.72 -12.19
C PRO A 369 -5.44 9.58 -10.92
N GLN A 370 -5.38 8.41 -10.28
CA GLN A 370 -6.24 8.06 -9.13
C GLN A 370 -5.89 8.88 -7.89
N GLN A 371 -4.60 8.92 -7.53
CA GLN A 371 -4.12 9.69 -6.39
C GLN A 371 -4.42 11.17 -6.61
N GLU A 372 -4.11 11.72 -7.79
CA GLU A 372 -4.33 13.13 -8.07
C GLU A 372 -5.81 13.54 -8.02
N ALA A 373 -6.73 12.64 -8.40
CA ALA A 373 -8.16 12.89 -8.26
C ALA A 373 -8.54 13.09 -6.78
N MET A 374 -8.08 12.20 -5.91
CA MET A 374 -8.33 12.29 -4.48
C MET A 374 -7.75 13.58 -3.86
N TYR A 375 -6.54 13.98 -4.24
CA TYR A 375 -5.94 15.25 -3.82
C TYR A 375 -6.66 16.48 -4.35
N ALA A 376 -7.30 16.37 -5.52
CA ALA A 376 -8.14 17.41 -6.07
C ALA A 376 -9.54 17.47 -5.43
N GLY A 377 -9.78 16.73 -4.33
CA GLY A 377 -11.06 16.69 -3.64
C GLY A 377 -12.17 16.06 -4.49
N VAL A 378 -11.80 15.16 -5.40
CA VAL A 378 -12.75 14.47 -6.26
C VAL A 378 -13.45 13.35 -5.47
N PRO A 379 -14.79 13.33 -5.38
CA PRO A 379 -15.51 12.25 -4.74
C PRO A 379 -15.23 10.90 -5.39
N LEU A 380 -15.12 9.86 -4.57
CA LEU A 380 -14.76 8.51 -4.99
C LEU A 380 -15.95 7.54 -4.88
N ILE A 381 -16.07 6.63 -5.85
CA ILE A 381 -16.79 5.36 -5.64
C ILE A 381 -15.75 4.26 -5.59
N CYS A 382 -15.64 3.65 -4.42
CA CYS A 382 -14.67 2.61 -4.11
C CYS A 382 -15.33 1.24 -4.27
N ILE A 383 -14.75 0.42 -5.14
CA ILE A 383 -15.20 -0.96 -5.36
C ILE A 383 -14.00 -1.87 -5.06
N PRO A 384 -13.79 -2.26 -3.78
CA PRO A 384 -12.65 -3.08 -3.41
C PRO A 384 -12.83 -4.53 -3.87
N PHE A 385 -11.70 -5.16 -4.17
CA PHE A 385 -11.62 -6.57 -4.55
C PHE A 385 -10.89 -7.43 -3.52
N SER A 386 -9.74 -6.95 -3.05
CA SER A 386 -8.81 -7.79 -2.31
C SER A 386 -7.94 -6.97 -1.37
N ASN A 387 -7.39 -7.63 -0.36
CA ASN A 387 -6.39 -7.10 0.56
C ASN A 387 -6.86 -5.77 1.20
N ASP A 388 -5.93 -4.82 1.26
CA ASP A 388 -6.08 -3.49 1.86
C ASP A 388 -7.18 -2.63 1.25
N GLN A 389 -7.71 -2.98 0.08
CA GLN A 389 -8.74 -2.21 -0.60
C GLN A 389 -10.02 -2.09 0.24
N PHE A 390 -10.37 -3.13 1.01
CA PHE A 390 -11.55 -3.10 1.89
C PHE A 390 -11.40 -2.03 2.97
N TYR A 391 -10.25 -2.03 3.66
CA TYR A 391 -9.91 -1.02 4.67
C TYR A 391 -9.73 0.39 4.08
N ASN A 392 -9.12 0.51 2.90
CA ASN A 392 -8.96 1.80 2.24
C ASN A 392 -10.33 2.40 1.86
N SER A 393 -11.24 1.55 1.35
CA SER A 393 -12.60 1.95 0.98
C SER A 393 -13.41 2.36 2.21
N SER A 394 -13.21 1.67 3.34
CA SER A 394 -13.88 2.05 4.59
C SER A 394 -13.39 3.37 5.15
N ILE A 395 -12.09 3.68 5.07
CA ILE A 395 -11.60 5.01 5.43
C ILE A 395 -12.21 6.07 4.51
N VAL A 396 -12.28 5.83 3.19
CA VAL A 396 -12.84 6.80 2.24
C VAL A 396 -14.29 7.15 2.58
N GLU A 397 -15.12 6.15 2.90
CA GLU A 397 -16.51 6.41 3.27
C GLU A 397 -16.62 6.98 4.70
N HIS A 398 -15.78 6.55 5.66
CA HIS A 398 -15.69 7.14 7.00
C HIS A 398 -15.40 8.65 6.96
N LEU A 399 -14.51 9.07 6.08
CA LEU A 399 -14.13 10.48 5.91
C LEU A 399 -15.17 11.28 5.12
N GLY A 400 -16.22 10.64 4.59
CA GLY A 400 -17.24 11.30 3.76
C GLY A 400 -16.71 11.80 2.41
N ILE A 401 -15.58 11.26 1.93
CA ILE A 401 -14.96 11.67 0.65
C ILE A 401 -15.26 10.68 -0.49
N GLY A 402 -16.06 9.66 -0.22
CA GLY A 402 -16.54 8.72 -1.21
C GLY A 402 -17.52 7.71 -0.63
N ILE A 403 -17.91 6.75 -1.46
CA ILE A 403 -18.86 5.70 -1.12
C ILE A 403 -18.21 4.35 -1.41
N TYR A 404 -18.34 3.41 -0.48
CA TYR A 404 -17.87 2.04 -0.62
C TYR A 404 -19.02 1.15 -1.13
N VAL A 405 -18.86 0.63 -2.35
CA VAL A 405 -19.73 -0.37 -2.97
C VAL A 405 -19.11 -1.77 -2.85
N LYS A 406 -19.76 -2.66 -2.10
CA LYS A 406 -19.29 -4.04 -1.90
C LYS A 406 -19.62 -4.95 -3.08
N ILE A 407 -18.65 -5.80 -3.42
CA ILE A 407 -18.88 -6.99 -4.26
C ILE A 407 -19.10 -8.18 -3.33
N LEU A 408 -20.31 -8.76 -3.32
CA LEU A 408 -20.56 -9.98 -2.53
C LEU A 408 -19.66 -11.14 -2.98
N GLY A 409 -19.32 -12.06 -2.09
CA GLY A 409 -18.37 -13.15 -2.36
C GLY A 409 -16.92 -12.72 -2.57
N THR A 410 -16.54 -11.52 -2.15
CA THR A 410 -15.13 -11.09 -2.02
C THR A 410 -14.82 -10.85 -0.53
N GLY A 411 -13.60 -11.19 -0.07
CA GLY A 411 -13.19 -11.11 1.35
C GLY A 411 -12.67 -12.44 1.95
N VAL A 412 -12.17 -12.39 3.20
CA VAL A 412 -11.41 -13.49 3.84
C VAL A 412 -12.25 -14.70 4.27
N ARG A 413 -13.55 -14.54 4.51
CA ARG A 413 -14.43 -15.70 4.76
C ARG A 413 -15.06 -16.14 3.44
N LYS A 414 -14.59 -17.28 2.92
CA LYS A 414 -15.30 -18.06 1.90
C LYS A 414 -16.75 -18.17 2.34
N GLU A 415 -17.64 -17.61 1.53
CA GLU A 415 -19.08 -17.82 1.70
C GLU A 415 -19.36 -19.32 1.80
N VAL A 416 -20.34 -19.61 2.65
CA VAL A 416 -20.94 -20.92 2.92
C VAL A 416 -20.78 -21.84 1.71
N GLN A 417 -20.19 -23.04 1.92
CA GLN A 417 -20.25 -24.10 0.92
C GLN A 417 -21.74 -24.37 0.65
N TYR A 418 -22.27 -23.79 -0.42
CA TYR A 418 -23.59 -24.13 -0.92
C TYR A 418 -23.57 -25.61 -1.25
N GLY A 419 -24.65 -26.32 -0.89
CA GLY A 419 -24.83 -27.71 -1.31
C GLY A 419 -24.72 -27.80 -2.83
N ASN A 420 -24.39 -28.98 -3.35
CA ASN A 420 -24.11 -29.22 -4.78
C ASN A 420 -25.30 -28.97 -5.75
N ASN A 421 -26.31 -28.19 -5.36
CA ASN A 421 -27.48 -27.88 -6.17
C ASN A 421 -27.23 -26.64 -7.05
N GLU A 422 -27.18 -26.83 -8.36
CA GLU A 422 -27.02 -25.75 -9.35
C GLU A 422 -28.10 -24.64 -9.23
N PHE A 423 -29.32 -25.00 -8.81
CA PHE A 423 -30.41 -24.05 -8.61
C PHE A 423 -30.08 -23.00 -7.54
N GLU A 424 -29.56 -23.43 -6.39
CA GLU A 424 -29.14 -22.55 -5.29
C GLU A 424 -28.00 -21.61 -5.73
N HIS A 425 -27.07 -22.11 -6.54
CA HIS A 425 -25.98 -21.30 -7.08
C HIS A 425 -26.49 -20.20 -8.03
N SER A 426 -27.42 -20.53 -8.93
CA SER A 426 -27.98 -19.56 -9.90
C SER A 426 -28.75 -18.41 -9.23
N GLU A 427 -29.60 -18.71 -8.24
CA GLU A 427 -30.34 -17.71 -7.47
C GLU A 427 -29.40 -16.85 -6.63
N TYR A 428 -28.35 -17.47 -6.06
CA TYR A 428 -27.32 -16.74 -5.33
C TYR A 428 -26.56 -15.74 -6.23
N MET A 429 -26.14 -16.18 -7.42
CA MET A 429 -25.45 -15.29 -8.38
C MET A 429 -26.35 -14.14 -8.85
N LYS A 430 -27.64 -14.40 -9.03
CA LYS A 430 -28.64 -13.35 -9.34
C LYS A 430 -28.77 -12.36 -8.19
N TYR A 431 -28.90 -12.82 -6.95
CA TYR A 431 -28.91 -11.97 -5.77
C TYR A 431 -27.64 -11.11 -5.68
N LYS A 432 -26.46 -11.73 -5.83
CA LYS A 432 -25.16 -11.03 -5.83
C LYS A 432 -25.09 -9.90 -6.86
N ASN A 433 -25.53 -10.17 -8.09
CA ASN A 433 -25.54 -9.16 -9.15
C ASN A 433 -26.55 -8.04 -8.87
N ASN A 434 -27.75 -8.37 -8.40
CA ASN A 434 -28.77 -7.38 -8.06
C ASN A 434 -28.30 -6.46 -6.94
N LYS A 435 -27.76 -7.03 -5.85
CA LYS A 435 -27.26 -6.24 -4.72
C LYS A 435 -26.14 -5.29 -5.13
N PHE A 436 -25.16 -5.76 -5.90
CA PHE A 436 -24.12 -4.88 -6.45
C PHE A 436 -24.71 -3.76 -7.30
N ASN A 437 -25.67 -4.07 -8.17
CA ASN A 437 -26.30 -3.07 -9.04
C ASN A 437 -27.03 -2.01 -8.22
N ASP A 438 -27.81 -2.41 -7.21
CA ASP A 438 -28.54 -1.49 -6.35
C ASP A 438 -27.58 -0.56 -5.59
N ASP A 439 -26.52 -1.12 -5.01
CA ASP A 439 -25.51 -0.35 -4.27
C ASP A 439 -24.72 0.58 -5.18
N PHE A 440 -24.34 0.12 -6.37
CA PHE A 440 -23.66 0.96 -7.35
C PHE A 440 -24.55 2.09 -7.84
N ILE A 441 -25.82 1.81 -8.17
CA ILE A 441 -26.77 2.83 -8.62
C ILE A 441 -27.03 3.85 -7.52
N ARG A 442 -27.21 3.40 -6.27
CA ARG A 442 -27.33 4.29 -5.11
C ARG A 442 -26.12 5.19 -5.00
N ALA A 443 -24.91 4.62 -4.96
CA ALA A 443 -23.67 5.39 -4.84
C ALA A 443 -23.50 6.38 -6.00
N PHE A 444 -23.78 5.93 -7.22
CA PHE A 444 -23.73 6.76 -8.42
C PHE A 444 -24.72 7.92 -8.30
N ASN A 445 -25.97 7.67 -7.95
CA ASN A 445 -26.98 8.72 -7.81
C ASN A 445 -26.75 9.63 -6.61
N GLU A 446 -26.11 9.17 -5.54
CA GLU A 446 -25.76 10.02 -4.41
C GLU A 446 -24.68 11.04 -4.78
N ILE A 447 -23.70 10.61 -5.58
CA ILE A 447 -22.70 11.53 -6.12
C ILE A 447 -23.29 12.40 -7.24
N PHE A 448 -24.13 11.86 -8.14
CA PHE A 448 -24.59 12.51 -9.39
C PHE A 448 -25.99 13.12 -9.38
N GLY A 449 -26.86 12.71 -8.48
CA GLY A 449 -28.29 13.06 -8.48
C GLY A 449 -28.67 14.29 -7.66
N ASN A 450 -27.71 14.98 -7.05
CA ASN A 450 -27.94 16.22 -6.29
C ASN A 450 -27.87 17.50 -7.16
N GLU A 451 -28.13 17.41 -8.47
CA GLU A 451 -28.25 18.57 -9.38
C GLU A 451 -29.67 18.74 -9.93
#